data_AF-A0AAI9TWI3-F1
#
_entry.id   AF-A0AAI9TWI3-F1
#
_cell.length_a   1.000
_cell.length_b   1.000
_cell.length_c   1.000
_cell.angle_alpha   90.00
_cell.angle_beta   90.00
_cell.angle_gamma   90.00
#
_symmetry.space_group_name_H-M   'P 1'
#
loop_
_entity.id
_entity.type
_entity.pdbx_description
1 polymer ?
#
loop_
_entity_poly.entity_id
_entity_poly.type
_entity_poly.pdbx_seq_one_letter_code
_entity_poly.pdbx_strand_id
1 'polypeptide(L)'
;MASRPAFAALGCLHCRNTVLRAVTSNSATFLRAPAITTTASLRPRNLQRAFSSLPEAPKTSGEVPAHATEAEAKIGENVGDQVVSEKEETPWFLEVEAPIHPPKEDVSPLPELPSNPPPILEPLLKYVYEEMGLDDLSLLDLRALDPPPALGPNLLMLFATSRSERHLHVSASRLVKWLRFHHKIEANADGLIGPGELKTKLRRMRRKAKLLGSSAMVAKGGDDGISTGWICVNLGTSGSTYSESERFDSQGKMSGFGGPATGSTIIVQVMTESRRNELDLERLWSQQLVRSEAQERKLADEDSSYHNRYGDLPTTTIRARKPNYANTSQRRNFSTSLSRPSTDTEQAAVGAKDAGITPSASSSPVTDPLNKHRQRIEKIRSEGEQVKVEDCLGLLRGIFQAPTAEGDQGHDQADLATKVIETMHQRQMPVMDHEMLTTIIEAIATSPARGGPEQGKLRGIQSNLEFVMLKGMQSCPSEAQLVRLLRAYAIQRNMDQFWEVWSLPPRYSERRGSALYREVFHIFARINRRSLSIDALRRCVPEMILEQPPVLPDETIWPDIKACIRVADPNAEHISAHMVSGSKVANDGKKTVELEFVKMFKELEALRRNA
;
A
#
# COMPACT_ATOMS: atom_id res chain seq x y z
N MET A 1 0.15 -0.49 0.61
CA MET A 1 -1.12 0.10 0.13
C MET A 1 -0.81 1.04 -1.05
N ALA A 2 -0.59 0.51 -2.24
CA ALA A 2 -0.20 1.31 -3.42
C ALA A 2 -1.08 1.04 -4.67
N SER A 3 -2.28 0.49 -4.50
CA SER A 3 -3.16 0.12 -5.61
C SER A 3 -4.28 1.13 -5.91
N ARG A 4 -4.55 2.07 -4.98
CA ARG A 4 -5.63 3.06 -5.14
C ARG A 4 -5.47 4.03 -6.34
N PRO A 5 -4.27 4.52 -6.72
CA PRO A 5 -4.17 5.43 -7.85
C PRO A 5 -4.24 4.74 -9.22
N ALA A 6 -3.95 3.43 -9.32
CA ALA A 6 -4.04 2.67 -10.57
C ALA A 6 -5.49 2.40 -11.00
N PHE A 7 -6.41 2.24 -10.06
CA PHE A 7 -7.82 1.94 -10.36
C PHE A 7 -8.62 3.16 -10.82
N ALA A 8 -8.22 4.38 -10.44
CA ALA A 8 -8.82 5.61 -10.97
C ALA A 8 -8.52 5.79 -12.47
N ALA A 9 -7.39 5.26 -12.95
CA ALA A 9 -6.99 5.27 -14.36
C ALA A 9 -7.80 4.29 -15.23
N LEU A 10 -8.58 3.37 -14.65
CA LEU A 10 -9.42 2.45 -15.42
C LEU A 10 -10.73 3.09 -15.94
N GLY A 11 -10.96 4.38 -15.71
CA GLY A 11 -12.13 5.10 -16.22
C GLY A 11 -11.99 5.60 -17.67
N CYS A 12 -10.77 5.86 -18.15
CA CYS A 12 -10.51 6.37 -19.50
C CYS A 12 -9.91 5.27 -20.41
N LEU A 13 -10.36 5.17 -21.66
CA LEU A 13 -9.87 4.18 -22.63
C LEU A 13 -8.35 4.29 -22.89
N HIS A 14 -7.81 5.50 -22.92
CA HIS A 14 -6.37 5.72 -23.12
C HIS A 14 -5.55 5.26 -21.89
N CYS A 15 -6.03 5.58 -20.69
CA CYS A 15 -5.41 5.17 -19.44
C CYS A 15 -5.46 3.64 -19.25
N ARG A 16 -6.56 2.99 -19.65
CA ARG A 16 -6.68 1.52 -19.70
C ARG A 16 -5.61 0.86 -20.58
N ASN A 17 -5.38 1.40 -21.77
CA ASN A 17 -4.35 0.89 -22.67
C ASN A 17 -2.95 1.10 -22.09
N THR A 18 -2.67 2.26 -21.48
CA THR A 18 -1.37 2.48 -20.82
C THR A 18 -1.12 1.53 -19.64
N VAL A 19 -2.17 1.20 -18.87
CA VAL A 19 -2.06 0.22 -17.77
C VAL A 19 -1.83 -1.19 -18.33
N LEU A 20 -2.58 -1.59 -19.36
CA LEU A 20 -2.38 -2.89 -20.00
C LEU A 20 -0.99 -3.00 -20.62
N ARG A 21 -0.50 -1.97 -21.31
CA ARG A 21 0.85 -1.94 -21.86
C ARG A 21 1.91 -2.02 -20.76
N ALA A 22 1.70 -1.36 -19.62
CA ALA A 22 2.60 -1.47 -18.47
C ALA A 22 2.54 -2.85 -17.79
N VAL A 23 1.42 -3.55 -17.92
CA VAL A 23 1.19 -4.90 -17.37
C VAL A 23 1.74 -5.99 -18.30
N THR A 24 1.64 -5.79 -19.62
CA THR A 24 2.14 -6.73 -20.64
C THR A 24 3.61 -6.51 -20.97
N SER A 25 4.14 -5.28 -20.91
CA SER A 25 5.57 -5.00 -21.10
C SER A 25 6.35 -5.14 -19.80
N ASN A 26 7.48 -5.86 -19.83
CA ASN A 26 8.33 -6.07 -18.66
C ASN A 26 9.24 -4.86 -18.36
N SER A 27 8.78 -3.64 -18.61
CA SER A 27 9.48 -2.42 -18.20
C SER A 27 9.41 -2.33 -16.68
N ALA A 28 10.42 -2.90 -16.02
CA ALA A 28 10.59 -2.93 -14.58
C ALA A 28 10.85 -1.52 -14.03
N THR A 29 9.81 -0.71 -13.99
CA THR A 29 9.66 0.50 -13.20
C THR A 29 8.21 0.90 -13.37
N PHE A 30 7.34 0.63 -12.40
CA PHE A 30 6.27 1.54 -11.94
C PHE A 30 5.42 0.91 -10.82
N LEU A 31 5.85 1.16 -9.57
CA LEU A 31 4.97 1.67 -8.51
C LEU A 31 5.59 2.92 -7.87
N ARG A 32 6.19 3.79 -8.70
CA ARG A 32 6.47 5.20 -8.38
C ARG A 32 6.21 6.01 -9.62
N ALA A 33 4.96 6.43 -9.81
CA ALA A 33 4.66 7.58 -10.65
C ALA A 33 4.69 8.84 -9.74
N PRO A 34 5.21 9.98 -10.24
CA PRO A 34 5.12 11.25 -9.54
C PRO A 34 3.64 11.69 -9.50
N ALA A 35 3.24 12.28 -8.39
CA ALA A 35 1.90 12.84 -8.24
C ALA A 35 1.71 13.98 -9.24
N ILE A 36 0.89 13.76 -10.27
CA ILE A 36 0.28 14.85 -11.03
C ILE A 36 -1.06 15.11 -10.36
N THR A 37 -1.14 16.22 -9.63
CA THR A 37 -2.37 16.77 -9.08
C THR A 37 -3.22 17.34 -10.22
N THR A 38 -4.27 16.64 -10.63
CA THR A 38 -5.40 17.27 -11.31
C THR A 38 -6.54 17.45 -10.32
N THR A 39 -6.77 18.71 -9.97
CA THR A 39 -7.89 19.17 -9.16
C THR A 39 -9.18 19.04 -9.97
N ALA A 40 -10.05 18.09 -9.60
CA ALA A 40 -11.46 18.11 -9.99
C ALA A 40 -12.30 18.16 -8.72
N SER A 41 -12.88 19.33 -8.45
CA SER A 41 -13.84 19.57 -7.38
C SER A 41 -15.13 18.79 -7.67
N LEU A 42 -15.50 17.86 -6.79
CA LEU A 42 -16.87 17.36 -6.69
C LEU A 42 -17.34 17.50 -5.24
N ARG A 43 -18.33 18.39 -5.07
CA ARG A 43 -19.08 18.64 -3.84
C ARG A 43 -19.69 17.34 -3.28
N PRO A 44 -19.64 17.07 -1.97
CA PRO A 44 -20.51 16.06 -1.39
C PRO A 44 -21.92 16.63 -1.21
N ARG A 45 -22.89 15.96 -1.83
CA ARG A 45 -24.33 16.11 -1.61
C ARG A 45 -24.65 15.48 -0.24
N ASN A 46 -25.30 16.26 0.63
CA ASN A 46 -25.85 15.79 1.90
C ASN A 46 -26.77 14.59 1.69
N LEU A 47 -26.54 13.50 2.44
CA LEU A 47 -27.57 12.50 2.71
C LEU A 47 -27.76 12.43 4.22
N GLN A 48 -28.99 12.77 4.62
CA GLN A 48 -29.46 12.80 5.99
C GLN A 48 -29.52 11.40 6.59
N ARG A 49 -29.20 11.39 7.87
CA ARG A 49 -29.46 10.41 8.92
C ARG A 49 -30.81 9.70 8.78
N ALA A 50 -30.82 8.37 8.96
CA ALA A 50 -31.97 7.63 9.48
C ALA A 50 -31.55 6.90 10.76
N PHE A 51 -32.27 7.20 11.85
CA PHE A 51 -32.16 6.59 13.17
C PHE A 51 -32.69 5.16 13.16
N SER A 52 -32.11 4.30 14.00
CA SER A 52 -32.74 3.06 14.46
C SER A 52 -32.42 2.88 15.94
N SER A 53 -33.49 2.79 16.72
CA SER A 53 -33.56 2.72 18.18
C SER A 53 -33.20 1.33 18.71
N LEU A 54 -32.55 1.29 19.87
CA LEU A 54 -32.46 0.09 20.72
C LEU A 54 -33.11 0.39 22.08
N PRO A 55 -33.71 -0.63 22.72
CA PRO A 55 -34.66 -0.46 23.80
C PRO A 55 -34.02 -0.30 25.19
N GLU A 56 -34.81 0.33 26.05
CA GLU A 56 -34.57 0.74 27.42
C GLU A 56 -34.72 -0.41 28.42
N ALA A 57 -33.93 -0.37 29.51
CA ALA A 57 -34.08 -1.25 30.67
C ALA A 57 -34.08 -0.41 31.96
N PRO A 58 -34.78 -0.85 33.02
CA PRO A 58 -35.48 0.04 33.95
C PRO A 58 -34.63 0.48 35.15
N LYS A 59 -34.99 1.67 35.67
CA LYS A 59 -34.59 2.18 36.99
C LYS A 59 -35.53 1.61 38.06
N THR A 60 -34.98 1.26 39.21
CA THR A 60 -35.72 1.31 40.48
C THR A 60 -34.98 2.18 41.49
N SER A 61 -35.82 2.93 42.18
CA SER A 61 -35.64 4.04 43.11
C SER A 61 -35.18 3.63 44.50
N GLY A 62 -34.59 4.58 45.22
CA GLY A 62 -34.50 4.57 46.68
C GLY A 62 -33.92 5.90 47.18
N GLU A 63 -34.71 6.61 47.97
CA GLU A 63 -34.65 8.04 48.25
C GLU A 63 -33.61 8.48 49.32
N VAL A 64 -33.26 9.77 49.20
CA VAL A 64 -32.65 10.75 50.13
C VAL A 64 -33.57 10.87 51.39
N PRO A 65 -33.19 11.32 52.61
CA PRO A 65 -32.52 12.62 52.82
C PRO A 65 -31.68 12.87 54.09
N ALA A 66 -30.86 13.94 54.09
CA ALA A 66 -31.18 15.17 54.84
C ALA A 66 -29.97 16.11 55.02
N HIS A 67 -30.17 17.31 54.47
CA HIS A 67 -29.85 18.66 54.95
C HIS A 67 -28.46 19.14 55.39
N ALA A 68 -28.11 20.23 54.72
CA ALA A 68 -27.11 21.25 54.93
C ALA A 68 -27.25 22.08 56.21
N THR A 69 -26.20 22.85 56.50
CA THR A 69 -26.11 24.27 56.95
C THR A 69 -24.71 24.44 57.58
N GLU A 70 -23.97 25.53 57.56
CA GLU A 70 -23.96 26.85 56.90
C GLU A 70 -22.67 27.57 57.39
N ALA A 71 -22.37 28.72 56.77
CA ALA A 71 -21.62 29.87 57.33
C ALA A 71 -20.07 29.91 57.25
N GLU A 72 -19.61 30.60 56.20
CA GLU A 72 -19.02 31.95 56.27
C GLU A 72 -17.92 32.31 57.30
N ALA A 73 -16.73 32.60 56.74
CA ALA A 73 -16.09 33.92 56.72
C ALA A 73 -14.90 34.27 57.65
N LYS A 74 -13.96 34.98 56.99
CA LYS A 74 -12.98 36.02 57.45
C LYS A 74 -11.57 35.61 57.91
N ILE A 75 -10.64 35.80 56.97
CA ILE A 75 -9.53 36.78 56.94
C ILE A 75 -8.89 37.18 58.28
N GLY A 76 -7.56 37.04 58.35
CA GLY A 76 -6.67 37.81 59.23
C GLY A 76 -5.19 37.53 58.96
N GLU A 77 -4.51 38.45 58.25
CA GLU A 77 -3.04 38.57 58.21
C GLU A 77 -2.50 39.01 59.57
N ASN A 78 -1.36 38.44 60.04
CA ASN A 78 -0.09 39.18 60.20
C ASN A 78 1.00 38.37 60.92
N VAL A 79 2.19 38.39 60.31
CA VAL A 79 3.53 38.72 60.85
C VAL A 79 4.06 37.96 62.08
N GLY A 80 5.12 37.19 61.80
CA GLY A 80 6.45 37.19 62.44
C GLY A 80 6.58 37.31 63.95
N ASP A 81 7.34 36.42 64.58
CA ASP A 81 8.78 36.61 64.78
C ASP A 81 9.41 35.35 65.41
N GLN A 82 10.73 35.25 65.28
CA GLN A 82 11.59 34.17 65.74
C GLN A 82 11.64 34.01 67.27
N VAL A 83 11.69 32.77 67.75
CA VAL A 83 12.36 32.42 69.01
C VAL A 83 13.19 31.15 68.81
N VAL A 84 14.50 31.32 68.92
CA VAL A 84 15.47 30.24 69.13
C VAL A 84 15.64 30.07 70.64
N SER A 85 15.34 28.89 71.19
CA SER A 85 15.89 28.45 72.47
C SER A 85 15.91 26.92 72.57
N GLU A 86 17.14 26.42 72.66
CA GLU A 86 17.62 25.29 73.46
C GLU A 86 16.96 23.91 73.31
N LYS A 87 17.79 22.99 72.79
CA LYS A 87 17.55 21.57 72.55
C LYS A 87 17.37 20.82 73.88
N GLU A 88 16.16 20.36 74.14
CA GLU A 88 15.99 19.07 74.79
C GLU A 88 16.08 17.98 73.71
N GLU A 89 16.81 16.92 74.00
CA GLU A 89 17.14 15.83 73.09
C GLU A 89 15.89 14.96 72.84
N THR A 90 14.95 15.47 72.03
CA THR A 90 13.76 14.73 71.63
C THR A 90 14.17 13.56 70.74
N PRO A 91 13.85 12.31 71.10
CA PRO A 91 14.21 11.17 70.28
C PRO A 91 13.41 11.19 68.97
N TRP A 92 14.09 10.89 67.85
CA TRP A 92 13.67 11.04 66.44
C TRP A 92 12.28 10.50 66.05
N PHE A 93 11.64 9.70 66.91
CA PHE A 93 10.31 9.15 66.67
C PHE A 93 9.16 10.03 67.19
N LEU A 94 9.45 11.06 67.99
CA LEU A 94 8.46 12.02 68.50
C LEU A 94 8.45 13.36 67.72
N GLU A 95 9.52 13.65 66.98
CA GLU A 95 9.59 14.72 65.98
C GLU A 95 8.99 14.27 64.64
N VAL A 96 7.73 13.85 64.64
CA VAL A 96 7.01 13.65 63.36
C VAL A 96 6.30 14.95 63.03
N GLU A 97 7.05 15.91 62.50
CA GLU A 97 6.45 16.94 61.67
C GLU A 97 5.89 16.22 60.43
N ALA A 98 4.55 16.11 60.36
CA ALA A 98 3.89 15.65 59.14
C ALA A 98 4.44 16.51 58.00
N PRO A 99 4.96 15.94 56.90
CA PRO A 99 5.62 16.71 55.84
C PRO A 99 4.70 17.82 55.36
N ILE A 100 4.98 19.04 55.84
CA ILE A 100 4.19 20.21 55.55
C ILE A 100 4.64 20.60 54.15
N HIS A 101 3.72 20.41 53.21
CA HIS A 101 3.82 20.70 51.78
C HIS A 101 4.49 19.60 50.94
N PRO A 102 3.82 19.11 49.88
CA PRO A 102 4.52 18.33 48.86
C PRO A 102 5.70 19.16 48.32
N PRO A 103 6.83 18.53 47.94
CA PRO A 103 7.92 19.24 47.30
C PRO A 103 7.33 20.07 46.16
N LYS A 104 7.56 21.38 46.20
CA LYS A 104 7.13 22.29 45.13
C LYS A 104 7.77 21.75 43.86
N GLU A 105 6.96 21.18 42.97
CA GLU A 105 7.42 20.87 41.62
C GLU A 105 7.98 22.18 41.07
N ASP A 106 9.26 22.18 40.68
CA ASP A 106 9.91 23.35 40.07
C ASP A 106 9.13 23.71 38.81
N VAL A 107 8.24 24.70 38.93
CA VAL A 107 7.42 25.22 37.84
C VAL A 107 8.37 25.84 36.83
N SER A 108 8.77 25.06 35.83
CA SER A 108 9.58 25.59 34.72
C SER A 108 8.77 26.70 34.03
N PRO A 109 9.33 27.90 33.84
CA PRO A 109 8.62 28.99 33.21
C PRO A 109 8.22 28.60 31.78
N LEU A 110 6.99 28.93 31.39
CA LEU A 110 6.52 28.77 30.01
C LEU A 110 7.42 29.62 29.08
N PRO A 111 7.79 29.10 27.89
CA PRO A 111 8.64 29.83 26.97
C PRO A 111 7.94 31.09 26.44
N GLU A 112 8.72 32.15 26.20
CA GLU A 112 8.23 33.40 25.64
C GLU A 112 7.75 33.20 24.18
N LEU A 113 6.63 33.83 23.84
CA LEU A 113 6.05 33.76 22.50
C LEU A 113 6.80 34.70 21.54
N PRO A 114 7.07 34.30 20.29
CA PRO A 114 7.67 35.17 19.29
C PRO A 114 6.71 36.31 18.91
N SER A 115 7.25 37.41 18.34
CA SER A 115 6.55 38.68 18.08
C SER A 115 5.33 38.62 17.12
N ASN A 116 5.08 37.47 16.46
CA ASN A 116 3.85 37.21 15.71
C ASN A 116 3.54 35.69 15.69
N PRO A 117 3.00 35.13 16.78
CA PRO A 117 2.76 33.69 16.87
C PRO A 117 1.49 33.30 16.11
N PRO A 118 1.43 32.08 15.52
CA PRO A 118 0.17 31.57 15.01
C PRO A 118 -0.83 31.42 16.17
N PRO A 119 -2.13 31.69 15.96
CA PRO A 119 -3.13 31.75 17.05
C PRO A 119 -3.33 30.42 17.80
N ILE A 120 -2.81 29.31 17.26
CA ILE A 120 -2.84 28.00 17.91
C ILE A 120 -1.67 27.78 18.89
N LEU A 121 -0.61 28.59 18.83
CA LEU A 121 0.62 28.34 19.59
C LEU A 121 0.42 28.50 21.10
N GLU A 122 -0.31 29.53 21.55
CA GLU A 122 -0.54 29.75 22.98
C GLU A 122 -1.42 28.66 23.61
N PRO A 123 -2.57 28.28 23.02
CA PRO A 123 -3.36 27.15 23.50
C PRO A 123 -2.57 25.85 23.50
N LEU A 124 -1.70 25.64 22.50
CA LEU A 124 -0.85 24.47 22.40
C LEU A 124 0.18 24.41 23.54
N LEU A 125 0.89 25.50 23.83
CA LEU A 125 1.86 25.56 24.93
C LEU A 125 1.20 25.31 26.28
N LYS A 126 0.04 25.93 26.53
CA LYS A 126 -0.74 25.71 27.74
C LYS A 126 -1.18 24.25 27.89
N TYR A 127 -1.69 23.65 26.81
CA TYR A 127 -2.09 22.24 26.79
C TYR A 127 -0.91 21.29 27.04
N VAL A 128 0.23 21.58 26.42
CA VAL A 128 1.47 20.79 26.55
C VAL A 128 2.00 20.81 27.99
N TYR A 129 1.93 21.96 28.65
CA TYR A 129 2.40 22.10 30.03
C TYR A 129 1.39 21.51 31.04
N GLU A 130 0.14 21.97 31.01
CA GLU A 130 -0.86 21.66 32.05
C GLU A 130 -1.46 20.25 31.91
N GLU A 131 -1.92 19.87 30.71
CA GLU A 131 -2.67 18.62 30.52
C GLU A 131 -1.77 17.43 30.19
N MET A 132 -0.64 17.68 29.51
CA MET A 132 0.30 16.62 29.15
C MET A 132 1.42 16.44 30.19
N GLY A 133 1.67 17.41 31.07
CA GLY A 133 2.73 17.33 32.08
C GLY A 133 4.11 17.11 31.46
N LEU A 134 4.38 17.76 30.32
CA LEU A 134 5.71 17.75 29.72
C LEU A 134 6.57 18.84 30.35
N ASP A 135 7.78 18.44 30.73
CA ASP A 135 8.73 19.26 31.46
C ASP A 135 9.71 19.92 30.47
N ASP A 136 10.38 21.00 30.88
CA ASP A 136 11.45 21.68 30.12
C ASP A 136 11.08 22.03 28.66
N LEU A 137 10.14 22.97 28.50
CA LEU A 137 9.65 23.42 27.20
C LEU A 137 10.57 24.49 26.59
N SER A 138 11.18 24.21 25.44
CA SER A 138 11.95 25.20 24.68
C SER A 138 11.34 25.44 23.29
N LEU A 139 11.05 26.72 23.00
CA LEU A 139 10.50 27.14 21.71
C LEU A 139 11.61 27.81 20.90
N LEU A 140 11.87 27.26 19.71
CA LEU A 140 12.90 27.76 18.80
C LEU A 140 12.24 28.31 17.53
N ASP A 141 12.44 29.60 17.29
CA ASP A 141 11.95 30.29 16.10
C ASP A 141 12.95 30.12 14.95
N LEU A 142 12.52 29.44 13.88
CA LEU A 142 13.32 29.14 12.69
C LEU A 142 12.76 29.81 11.43
N ARG A 143 12.00 30.89 11.58
CA ARG A 143 11.40 31.59 10.44
C ARG A 143 12.43 32.28 9.53
N ALA A 144 13.59 32.65 10.05
CA ALA A 144 14.67 33.28 9.31
C ALA A 144 15.66 32.28 8.65
N LEU A 145 15.26 31.01 8.49
CA LEU A 145 16.07 30.03 7.77
C LEU A 145 15.89 30.16 6.25
N ASP A 146 16.96 30.60 5.57
CA ASP A 146 17.13 30.48 4.12
C ASP A 146 18.29 29.51 3.79
N PRO A 147 18.07 28.40 3.06
CA PRO A 147 16.82 27.92 2.45
C PRO A 147 15.83 27.33 3.47
N PRO A 148 14.51 27.35 3.17
CA PRO A 148 13.50 26.79 4.07
C PRO A 148 13.74 25.28 4.29
N PRO A 149 13.60 24.78 5.52
CA PRO A 149 13.86 23.39 5.84
C PRO A 149 12.83 22.46 5.16
N ALA A 150 13.22 21.20 4.94
CA ALA A 150 12.36 20.18 4.32
C ALA A 150 11.06 19.86 5.10
N LEU A 151 10.93 20.43 6.30
CA LEU A 151 9.79 20.31 7.19
C LEU A 151 8.65 21.29 6.85
N GLY A 152 8.98 22.42 6.21
CA GLY A 152 8.01 23.43 5.79
C GLY A 152 8.53 24.87 5.93
N PRO A 153 7.82 25.84 5.32
CA PRO A 153 8.12 27.27 5.47
C PRO A 153 7.81 27.77 6.89
N ASN A 154 8.46 28.86 7.30
CA ASN A 154 8.28 29.58 8.56
C ASN A 154 8.12 28.64 9.77
N LEU A 155 9.18 27.87 10.02
CA LEU A 155 9.15 26.77 10.98
C LEU A 155 9.27 27.29 12.43
N LEU A 156 8.42 26.76 13.30
CA LEU A 156 8.51 26.87 14.75
C LEU A 156 8.70 25.48 15.34
N MET A 157 9.80 25.26 16.06
CA MET A 157 10.08 24.00 16.73
C MET A 157 9.88 24.14 18.23
N LEU A 158 8.98 23.34 18.79
CA LEU A 158 8.79 23.19 20.23
C LEU A 158 9.45 21.89 20.67
N PHE A 159 10.41 21.97 21.60
CA PHE A 159 10.98 20.81 22.27
C PHE A 159 10.36 20.65 23.64
N ALA A 160 10.10 19.41 24.01
CA ALA A 160 9.49 19.06 25.28
C ALA A 160 10.07 17.75 25.82
N THR A 161 10.31 17.70 27.13
CA THR A 161 10.82 16.51 27.81
C THR A 161 9.70 15.71 28.46
N SER A 162 9.79 14.39 28.33
CA SER A 162 8.86 13.44 28.92
C SER A 162 9.55 12.60 29.98
N ARG A 163 8.84 12.33 31.08
CA ARG A 163 9.32 11.53 32.22
C ARG A 163 9.69 10.08 31.88
N SER A 164 9.08 9.49 30.86
CA SER A 164 9.36 8.11 30.42
C SER A 164 8.85 7.87 29.00
N GLU A 165 9.33 6.81 28.34
CA GLU A 165 8.84 6.40 27.02
C GLU A 165 7.34 6.08 27.01
N ARG A 166 6.81 5.51 28.11
CA ARG A 166 5.38 5.29 28.26
C ARG A 166 4.62 6.61 28.34
N HIS A 167 5.15 7.57 29.08
CA HIS A 167 4.58 8.91 29.18
C HIS A 167 4.56 9.60 27.82
N LEU A 168 5.68 9.55 27.09
CA LEU A 168 5.85 10.04 25.72
C LEU A 168 4.78 9.51 24.75
N HIS A 169 4.53 8.20 24.74
CA HIS A 169 3.50 7.61 23.87
C HIS A 169 2.09 8.06 24.22
N VAL A 170 1.78 8.18 25.52
CA VAL A 170 0.46 8.61 25.99
C VAL A 170 0.24 10.09 25.72
N SER A 171 1.22 10.95 25.99
CA SER A 171 1.14 12.39 25.74
C SER A 171 1.01 12.68 24.24
N ALA A 172 1.86 12.09 23.39
CA ALA A 172 1.76 12.27 21.94
C ALA A 172 0.41 11.78 21.36
N SER A 173 -0.11 10.65 21.86
CA SER A 173 -1.44 10.15 21.47
C SER A 173 -2.57 11.09 21.86
N ARG A 174 -2.47 11.73 23.04
CA ARG A 174 -3.45 12.71 23.52
C ARG A 174 -3.37 13.99 22.69
N LEU A 175 -2.16 14.48 22.41
CA LEU A 175 -1.92 15.67 21.60
C LEU A 175 -2.56 15.57 20.21
N VAL A 176 -2.31 14.49 19.48
CA VAL A 176 -2.90 14.28 18.14
C VAL A 176 -4.43 14.24 18.19
N LYS A 177 -5.01 13.65 19.24
CA LYS A 177 -6.46 13.63 19.43
C LYS A 177 -6.99 15.02 19.75
N TRP A 178 -6.34 15.75 20.64
CA TRP A 178 -6.73 17.11 21.01
C TRP A 178 -6.70 18.05 19.81
N LEU A 179 -5.64 18.01 19.00
CA LEU A 179 -5.53 18.78 17.75
C LEU A 179 -6.64 18.44 16.76
N ARG A 180 -7.02 17.16 16.66
CA ARG A 180 -8.13 16.72 15.79
C ARG A 180 -9.49 17.19 16.30
N PHE A 181 -9.76 17.12 17.60
CA PHE A 181 -11.08 17.42 18.16
C PHE A 181 -11.32 18.92 18.36
N HIS A 182 -10.34 19.67 18.87
CA HIS A 182 -10.49 21.10 19.18
C HIS A 182 -10.18 21.99 17.98
N HIS A 183 -9.09 21.70 17.26
CA HIS A 183 -8.60 22.56 16.18
C HIS A 183 -8.87 22.02 14.77
N LYS A 184 -9.40 20.79 14.64
CA LYS A 184 -9.63 20.10 13.35
C LYS A 184 -8.37 19.99 12.48
N ILE A 185 -7.20 19.92 13.13
CA ILE A 185 -5.91 19.77 12.46
C ILE A 185 -5.53 18.29 12.47
N GLU A 186 -5.23 17.75 11.29
CA GLU A 186 -4.70 16.40 11.15
C GLU A 186 -3.17 16.43 11.33
N ALA A 187 -2.73 16.27 12.58
CA ALA A 187 -1.31 16.19 12.90
C ALA A 187 -0.74 14.79 12.60
N ASN A 188 0.46 14.76 12.04
CA ASN A 188 1.23 13.54 11.77
C ASN A 188 2.25 13.33 12.89
N ALA A 189 2.09 12.26 13.67
CA ALA A 189 3.03 11.89 14.74
C ALA A 189 3.96 10.78 14.27
N ASP A 190 5.20 11.14 13.93
CA ASP A 190 6.26 10.20 13.61
C ASP A 190 6.84 9.59 14.89
N GLY A 191 7.01 8.26 14.91
CA GLY A 191 7.34 7.50 16.11
C GLY A 191 6.12 7.03 16.92
N LEU A 192 4.90 7.47 16.62
CA LEU A 192 3.71 6.99 17.32
C LEU A 192 3.20 5.66 16.75
N ILE A 193 3.24 4.60 17.54
CA ILE A 193 2.80 3.27 17.12
C ILE A 193 1.29 3.10 17.33
N GLY A 194 0.56 2.76 16.27
CA GLY A 194 -0.88 2.52 16.35
C GLY A 194 -1.25 1.20 17.06
N PRO A 195 -2.48 1.06 17.61
CA PRO A 195 -2.90 -0.16 18.30
C PRO A 195 -2.83 -1.43 17.43
N GLY A 196 -3.17 -1.30 16.15
CA GLY A 196 -3.10 -2.42 15.19
C GLY A 196 -1.67 -2.84 14.85
N GLU A 197 -0.76 -1.87 14.77
CA GLU A 197 0.67 -2.10 14.51
C GLU A 197 1.33 -2.74 15.72
N LEU A 198 1.05 -2.23 16.93
CA LEU A 198 1.51 -2.81 18.19
C LEU A 198 1.03 -4.26 18.34
N LYS A 199 -0.27 -4.53 18.10
CA LYS A 199 -0.83 -5.89 18.15
C LYS A 199 -0.13 -6.82 17.15
N THR A 200 0.19 -6.30 15.96
CA THR A 200 0.86 -7.07 14.93
C THR A 200 2.32 -7.37 15.31
N LYS A 201 3.06 -6.39 15.82
CA LYS A 201 4.43 -6.56 16.31
C LYS A 201 4.49 -7.57 17.47
N LEU A 202 3.65 -7.39 18.48
CA LEU A 202 3.56 -8.33 19.62
C LEU A 202 3.17 -9.75 19.18
N ARG A 203 2.26 -9.89 18.21
CA ARG A 203 1.89 -11.21 17.65
C ARG A 203 3.08 -11.87 16.94
N ARG A 204 3.85 -11.11 16.16
CA ARG A 204 5.05 -11.62 15.47
C ARG A 204 6.12 -12.03 16.48
N MET A 205 6.36 -11.21 17.49
CA MET A 205 7.26 -11.52 18.61
C MET A 205 6.83 -12.80 19.33
N ARG A 206 5.55 -12.93 19.72
CA ARG A 206 5.04 -14.14 20.38
C ARG A 206 5.15 -15.39 19.51
N ARG A 207 4.90 -15.29 18.20
CA ARG A 207 5.09 -16.40 17.26
C ARG A 207 6.55 -16.81 17.15
N LYS A 208 7.45 -15.83 17.07
CA LYS A 208 8.90 -16.06 17.01
C LYS A 208 9.40 -16.73 18.29
N ALA A 209 8.97 -16.26 19.46
CA ALA A 209 9.23 -16.89 20.75
C ALA A 209 8.68 -18.32 20.82
N LYS A 210 7.46 -18.57 20.30
CA LYS A 210 6.90 -19.92 20.23
C LYS A 210 7.71 -20.87 19.32
N LEU A 211 8.26 -20.35 18.23
CA LEU A 211 9.01 -21.14 17.24
C LEU A 211 10.46 -21.42 17.69
N LEU A 212 11.15 -20.41 18.22
CA LEU A 212 12.58 -20.46 18.54
C LEU A 212 12.88 -20.68 20.04
N GLY A 213 11.83 -20.78 20.87
CA GLY A 213 11.95 -20.81 22.32
C GLY A 213 12.15 -19.41 22.94
N SER A 214 11.88 -19.28 24.24
CA SER A 214 12.01 -18.01 24.99
C SER A 214 13.43 -17.45 25.01
N SER A 215 14.45 -18.28 24.75
CA SER A 215 15.85 -17.86 24.64
C SER A 215 16.11 -16.91 23.48
N ALA A 216 15.33 -16.99 22.39
CA ALA A 216 15.45 -16.08 21.25
C ALA A 216 14.92 -14.66 21.51
N MET A 217 14.22 -14.43 22.63
CA MET A 217 13.77 -13.11 23.07
C MET A 217 14.79 -12.42 23.97
N VAL A 218 15.57 -13.19 24.74
CA VAL A 218 16.58 -12.65 25.67
C VAL A 218 17.94 -12.46 24.96
N ALA A 219 18.26 -13.29 23.98
CA ALA A 219 19.59 -13.33 23.36
C ALA A 219 19.87 -12.23 22.33
N LYS A 220 18.95 -11.28 22.11
CA LYS A 220 19.20 -10.17 21.19
C LYS A 220 18.68 -8.89 21.81
N GLY A 221 19.55 -8.16 22.49
CA GLY A 221 19.36 -6.75 22.88
C GLY A 221 19.31 -5.82 21.66
N GLY A 222 18.52 -6.21 20.66
CA GLY A 222 18.19 -5.37 19.53
C GLY A 222 16.90 -4.62 19.84
N ASP A 223 16.80 -3.40 19.32
CA ASP A 223 15.58 -2.62 19.41
C ASP A 223 14.40 -3.40 18.78
N ASP A 224 13.38 -3.69 19.61
CA ASP A 224 12.13 -4.34 19.18
C ASP A 224 11.28 -3.41 18.30
N GLY A 225 11.68 -2.14 18.16
CA GLY A 225 10.97 -1.09 17.46
C GLY A 225 9.59 -0.83 18.07
N ILE A 226 9.43 -1.15 19.36
CA ILE A 226 8.21 -0.91 20.16
C ILE A 226 8.46 0.24 21.12
N SER A 227 9.60 0.24 21.81
CA SER A 227 10.08 1.41 22.55
C SER A 227 10.61 2.45 21.58
N THR A 228 10.24 3.69 21.81
CA THR A 228 10.88 4.84 21.18
C THR A 228 11.03 5.94 22.22
N GLY A 229 12.20 6.56 22.24
CA GLY A 229 12.51 7.70 23.10
C GLY A 229 12.26 9.06 22.45
N TRP A 230 11.72 9.11 21.23
CA TRP A 230 11.47 10.35 20.48
C TRP A 230 10.24 10.23 19.58
N ILE A 231 9.31 11.19 19.70
CA ILE A 231 8.14 11.33 18.84
C ILE A 231 8.09 12.77 18.29
N CYS A 232 7.94 12.89 16.98
CA CYS A 232 7.82 14.17 16.29
C CYS A 232 6.38 14.37 15.79
N VAL A 233 5.68 15.36 16.34
CA VAL A 233 4.30 15.71 15.96
C VAL A 233 4.34 16.93 15.06
N ASN A 234 4.07 16.71 13.77
CA ASN A 234 3.98 17.76 12.77
C ASN A 234 2.51 18.22 12.62
N LEU A 235 2.23 19.49 12.89
CA LEU A 235 0.90 20.08 12.77
C LEU A 235 0.57 20.49 11.32
N GLY A 236 1.55 20.46 10.42
CA GLY A 236 1.44 20.95 9.05
C GLY A 236 1.55 22.47 8.97
N THR A 237 1.43 23.00 7.76
CA THR A 237 1.53 24.43 7.48
C THR A 237 0.18 25.11 7.72
N SER A 238 0.12 25.92 8.76
CA SER A 238 -1.05 26.75 9.10
C SER A 238 -0.99 28.11 8.39
N GLY A 239 -2.14 28.60 7.91
CA GLY A 239 -2.25 29.92 7.29
C GLY A 239 -1.52 30.04 5.95
N SER A 240 -1.63 29.05 5.06
CA SER A 240 -1.02 29.12 3.72
C SER A 240 -1.57 30.31 2.93
N THR A 241 -0.80 31.38 2.86
CA THR A 241 -1.04 32.49 1.97
C THR A 241 -0.11 32.33 0.76
N TYR A 242 -0.64 32.54 -0.43
CA TYR A 242 0.18 32.55 -1.63
C TYR A 242 0.86 33.91 -1.71
N SER A 243 2.14 33.97 -1.35
CA SER A 243 2.94 35.16 -1.62
C SER A 243 3.14 35.24 -3.14
N GLU A 244 2.76 36.36 -3.74
CA GLU A 244 3.01 36.65 -5.15
C GLU A 244 4.47 37.15 -5.29
N SER A 245 5.41 36.23 -5.06
CA SER A 245 6.84 36.51 -5.21
C SER A 245 7.31 36.04 -6.58
N GLU A 246 7.89 36.96 -7.36
CA GLU A 246 8.50 36.66 -8.65
C GLU A 246 9.69 35.72 -8.46
N ARG A 247 9.61 34.52 -9.05
CA ARG A 247 10.73 33.56 -9.05
C ARG A 247 11.55 33.77 -10.31
N PHE A 248 12.84 34.05 -10.15
CA PHE A 248 13.79 34.04 -11.25
C PHE A 248 14.69 32.80 -11.13
N ASP A 249 14.80 32.02 -12.22
CA ASP A 249 15.82 30.97 -12.29
C ASP A 249 17.22 31.58 -12.12
N SER A 250 18.24 30.75 -11.86
CA SER A 250 19.67 31.13 -11.94
C SER A 250 20.11 31.75 -13.29
N GLN A 251 19.21 31.84 -14.25
CA GLN A 251 19.36 32.47 -15.57
C GLN A 251 18.55 33.78 -15.72
N GLY A 252 17.97 34.31 -14.63
CA GLY A 252 17.18 35.56 -14.64
C GLY A 252 15.86 35.46 -15.40
N LYS A 253 15.37 34.23 -15.66
CA LYS A 253 14.10 33.98 -16.35
C LYS A 253 13.02 33.72 -15.33
N MET A 254 11.86 34.38 -15.46
CA MET A 254 10.72 34.14 -14.58
C MET A 254 10.28 32.66 -14.67
N SER A 255 10.40 31.97 -13.54
CA SER A 255 10.30 30.52 -13.39
C SER A 255 9.03 30.16 -12.63
N GLY A 256 8.00 29.78 -13.38
CA GLY A 256 6.76 29.20 -12.86
C GLY A 256 5.73 30.20 -12.33
N PHE A 257 4.46 29.76 -12.34
CA PHE A 257 3.34 30.47 -11.71
C PHE A 257 3.18 29.98 -10.27
N GLY A 258 3.03 30.92 -9.33
CA GLY A 258 2.83 30.66 -7.89
C GLY A 258 4.12 30.78 -7.08
N GLY A 259 4.18 31.74 -6.15
CA GLY A 259 5.26 31.85 -5.19
C GLY A 259 5.22 30.71 -4.15
N PRO A 260 6.28 30.56 -3.33
CA PRO A 260 6.26 29.59 -2.24
C PRO A 260 5.04 29.86 -1.34
N ALA A 261 4.26 28.83 -1.05
CA ALA A 261 3.19 28.92 -0.08
C ALA A 261 3.79 29.41 1.24
N THR A 262 3.44 30.63 1.65
CA THR A 262 3.97 31.26 2.85
C THR A 262 2.97 30.96 3.96
N GLY A 263 3.36 30.07 4.88
CA GLY A 263 2.56 29.70 6.03
C GLY A 263 3.46 29.24 7.16
N SER A 264 2.97 29.31 8.40
CA SER A 264 3.75 28.91 9.57
C SER A 264 3.58 27.43 9.83
N THR A 265 4.69 26.70 9.88
CA THR A 265 4.71 25.27 10.21
C THR A 265 5.11 25.10 11.67
N ILE A 266 4.30 24.40 12.46
CA ILE A 266 4.60 24.13 13.87
C ILE A 266 4.93 22.66 14.03
N ILE A 267 6.05 22.38 14.69
CA ILE A 267 6.48 21.01 15.01
C ILE A 267 6.71 20.91 16.50
N VAL A 268 6.11 19.89 17.12
CA VAL A 268 6.31 19.55 18.52
C VAL A 268 7.13 18.28 18.60
N GLN A 269 8.35 18.40 19.11
CA GLN A 269 9.26 17.30 19.32
C GLN A 269 9.25 16.92 20.79
N VAL A 270 8.69 15.76 21.09
CA VAL A 270 8.65 15.23 22.46
C VAL A 270 9.67 14.10 22.57
N MET A 271 10.50 14.14 23.59
CA MET A 271 11.58 13.18 23.77
C MET A 271 11.76 12.84 25.25
N THR A 272 12.45 11.74 25.52
CA THR A 272 12.96 11.43 26.86
C THR A 272 14.23 12.24 27.11
N GLU A 273 14.51 12.55 28.37
CA GLU A 273 15.71 13.32 28.77
C GLU A 273 16.99 12.68 28.20
N SER A 274 17.14 11.36 28.33
CA SER A 274 18.27 10.63 27.76
C SER A 274 18.40 10.82 26.25
N ARG A 275 17.28 10.82 25.53
CA ARG A 275 17.30 10.95 24.06
C ARG A 275 17.50 12.40 23.62
N ARG A 276 17.07 13.36 24.42
CA ARG A 276 17.30 14.80 24.21
C ARG A 276 18.79 15.13 24.23
N ASN A 277 19.47 14.67 25.27
CA ASN A 277 20.92 14.87 25.45
C ASN A 277 21.77 14.12 24.41
N GLU A 278 21.26 13.03 23.83
CA GLU A 278 21.96 12.30 22.78
C GLU A 278 21.86 13.00 21.41
N LEU A 279 20.68 13.56 21.09
CA LEU A 279 20.41 14.15 19.77
C LEU A 279 20.76 15.64 19.70
N ASP A 280 20.66 16.38 20.81
CA ASP A 280 20.98 17.81 20.93
C ASP A 280 20.46 18.68 19.77
N LEU A 281 19.21 18.45 19.37
CA LEU A 281 18.61 19.10 18.20
C LEU A 281 18.51 20.62 18.37
N GLU A 282 18.31 21.11 19.58
CA GLU A 282 18.27 22.55 19.89
C GLU A 282 19.58 23.24 19.50
N ARG A 283 20.71 22.61 19.83
CA ARG A 283 22.04 23.14 19.47
C ARG A 283 22.28 23.06 17.97
N LEU A 284 21.81 22.00 17.31
CA LEU A 284 21.93 21.85 15.86
C LEU A 284 21.17 22.95 15.12
N TRP A 285 19.89 23.16 15.47
CA TRP A 285 19.04 24.13 14.79
C TRP A 285 19.42 25.58 15.09
N SER A 286 19.83 25.89 16.32
CA SER A 286 20.38 27.22 16.66
C SER A 286 21.66 27.52 15.88
N GLN A 287 22.59 26.56 15.76
CA GLN A 287 23.78 26.74 14.92
C GLN A 287 23.45 26.93 13.44
N GLN A 288 22.46 26.22 12.94
CA GLN A 288 22.02 26.34 11.56
C GLN A 288 21.40 27.72 11.29
N LEU A 289 20.63 28.26 12.24
CA LEU A 289 20.06 29.61 12.17
C LEU A 289 21.15 30.68 12.17
N VAL A 290 22.13 30.59 13.08
CA VAL A 290 23.25 31.54 13.11
C VAL A 290 24.05 31.50 11.80
N ARG A 291 24.20 30.32 11.19
CA ARG A 291 24.87 30.18 9.89
C ARG A 291 24.07 30.79 8.76
N SER A 292 22.75 30.60 8.72
CA SER A 292 21.91 31.20 7.67
C SER A 292 21.90 32.72 7.78
N GLU A 293 21.71 33.28 8.99
CA GLU A 293 21.76 34.72 9.21
C GLU A 293 23.12 35.32 8.83
N ALA A 294 24.22 34.65 9.17
CA ALA A 294 25.55 35.10 8.77
C ALA A 294 25.76 35.04 7.24
N GLN A 295 25.12 34.08 6.56
CA GLN A 295 25.17 33.98 5.11
C GLN A 295 24.31 35.07 4.46
N GLU A 296 23.10 35.33 4.97
CA GLU A 296 22.24 36.42 4.52
C GLU A 296 22.92 37.79 4.68
N ARG A 297 23.57 38.04 5.82
CA ARG A 297 24.33 39.29 6.03
C ARG A 297 25.47 39.45 5.02
N LYS A 298 26.21 38.36 4.72
CA LYS A 298 27.25 38.40 3.69
C LYS A 298 26.70 38.70 2.31
N LEU A 299 25.56 38.10 1.94
CA LEU A 299 24.90 38.38 0.67
C LEU A 299 24.41 39.84 0.61
N ALA A 300 23.83 40.36 1.69
CA ALA A 300 23.42 41.76 1.77
C ALA A 300 24.61 42.74 1.72
N ASP A 301 25.74 42.41 2.35
CA ASP A 301 26.97 43.19 2.29
C ASP A 301 27.59 43.14 0.88
N GLU A 302 27.55 42.00 0.19
CA GLU A 302 27.99 41.85 -1.20
C GLU A 302 27.08 42.62 -2.15
N ASP A 303 25.75 42.55 -1.97
CA ASP A 303 24.76 43.29 -2.76
C ASP A 303 24.88 44.80 -2.56
N SER A 304 25.06 45.26 -1.31
CA SER A 304 25.27 46.69 -1.03
C SER A 304 26.64 47.17 -1.53
N SER A 305 27.70 46.37 -1.41
CA SER A 305 29.01 46.66 -1.99
C SER A 305 28.96 46.73 -3.52
N TYR A 306 28.21 45.82 -4.15
CA TYR A 306 27.96 45.82 -5.59
C TYR A 306 27.15 47.04 -6.02
N HIS A 307 26.07 47.34 -5.30
CA HIS A 307 25.21 48.50 -5.53
C HIS A 307 25.97 49.82 -5.39
N ASN A 308 26.84 49.95 -4.38
CA ASN A 308 27.71 51.11 -4.19
C ASN A 308 28.77 51.25 -5.31
N ARG A 309 29.21 50.17 -5.95
CA ARG A 309 30.19 50.21 -7.05
C ARG A 309 29.57 50.44 -8.42
N TYR A 310 28.37 49.92 -8.67
CA TYR A 310 27.77 49.87 -10.00
C TYR A 310 26.45 50.65 -10.14
N GLY A 311 25.96 51.28 -9.06
CA GLY A 311 24.69 52.02 -9.04
C GLY A 311 23.45 51.11 -9.04
N ASP A 312 22.26 51.71 -9.05
CA ASP A 312 21.00 50.99 -9.28
C ASP A 312 21.01 50.35 -10.67
N LEU A 313 20.89 49.03 -10.73
CA LEU A 313 20.72 48.35 -12.00
C LEU A 313 19.34 48.73 -12.58
N PRO A 314 19.24 49.14 -13.86
CA PRO A 314 17.95 49.37 -14.48
C PRO A 314 17.19 48.05 -14.55
N THR A 315 15.89 48.09 -14.25
CA THR A 315 14.96 46.96 -14.34
C THR A 315 14.91 46.48 -15.78
N THR A 316 15.80 45.55 -16.17
CA THR A 316 15.81 45.03 -17.54
C THR A 316 15.89 43.51 -17.55
N THR A 317 14.86 42.95 -18.15
CA THR A 317 14.88 41.69 -18.87
C THR A 317 15.96 41.71 -19.94
N ILE A 318 17.21 41.32 -19.66
CA ILE A 318 18.15 40.80 -20.66
C ILE A 318 19.25 39.99 -19.95
N ARG A 319 19.55 38.85 -20.58
CA ARG A 319 20.45 37.76 -20.19
C ARG A 319 21.77 38.20 -19.56
N ALA A 320 21.99 37.80 -18.30
CA ALA A 320 23.29 37.85 -17.65
C ALA A 320 24.21 36.73 -18.18
N ARG A 321 25.43 37.12 -18.59
CA ARG A 321 26.52 36.22 -18.97
C ARG A 321 27.22 35.76 -17.69
N LYS A 322 27.32 34.43 -17.48
CA LYS A 322 27.86 33.80 -16.26
C LYS A 322 29.31 34.23 -15.96
N PRO A 323 29.69 34.45 -14.68
CA PRO A 323 31.07 34.34 -14.24
C PRO A 323 31.43 32.86 -13.97
N ASN A 324 32.64 32.47 -14.35
CA ASN A 324 33.22 31.17 -14.08
C ASN A 324 33.71 31.11 -12.62
N TYR A 325 33.06 30.31 -11.79
CA TYR A 325 33.70 29.74 -10.60
C TYR A 325 33.90 28.24 -10.78
N ALA A 326 35.16 27.82 -10.68
CA ALA A 326 35.59 26.44 -10.74
C ALA A 326 35.16 25.70 -9.47
N ASN A 327 34.27 24.72 -9.63
CA ASN A 327 33.97 23.76 -8.57
C ASN A 327 34.64 22.42 -8.89
N THR A 328 35.54 22.04 -7.99
CA THR A 328 36.03 20.69 -7.80
C THR A 328 34.92 19.84 -7.20
N SER A 329 34.32 18.94 -7.97
CA SER A 329 33.60 17.79 -7.41
C SER A 329 33.55 16.65 -8.42
N GLN A 330 33.98 15.49 -7.93
CA GLN A 330 34.13 14.22 -8.61
C GLN A 330 32.88 13.81 -9.41
N ARG A 331 33.06 13.57 -10.71
CA ARG A 331 32.07 12.91 -11.56
C ARG A 331 32.34 11.40 -11.59
N ARG A 332 31.40 10.61 -11.08
CA ARG A 332 31.21 9.21 -11.48
C ARG A 332 30.37 9.21 -12.75
N ASN A 333 30.92 8.62 -13.81
CA ASN A 333 30.31 8.59 -15.14
C ASN A 333 29.24 7.49 -15.21
N PHE A 334 28.08 7.81 -15.78
CA PHE A 334 27.21 6.83 -16.42
C PHE A 334 27.16 7.15 -17.92
N SER A 335 27.45 6.12 -18.72
CA SER A 335 27.50 6.12 -20.18
C SER A 335 26.22 5.47 -20.72
N THR A 336 25.52 6.14 -21.63
CA THR A 336 24.71 5.50 -22.68
C THR A 336 24.58 6.43 -23.89
N SER A 337 25.44 6.24 -24.88
CA SER A 337 25.16 6.59 -26.28
C SER A 337 25.98 5.68 -27.19
N LEU A 338 25.31 4.77 -27.91
CA LEU A 338 25.84 4.00 -29.03
C LEU A 338 25.12 4.52 -30.28
N SER A 339 25.78 5.27 -31.16
CA SER A 339 26.73 4.83 -32.20
C SER A 339 26.04 4.09 -33.35
N ARG A 340 25.85 4.85 -34.42
CA ARG A 340 25.41 4.44 -35.76
C ARG A 340 26.68 4.19 -36.58
N PRO A 341 26.87 3.05 -37.24
CA PRO A 341 27.97 2.89 -38.19
C PRO A 341 27.47 3.14 -39.62
N SER A 342 28.26 3.90 -40.36
CA SER A 342 28.18 4.18 -41.80
C SER A 342 29.48 3.75 -42.44
N THR A 343 29.43 3.20 -43.66
CA THR A 343 30.34 3.38 -44.82
C THR A 343 29.97 2.28 -45.83
N ASP A 344 29.31 2.57 -46.95
CA ASP A 344 29.83 3.10 -48.21
C ASP A 344 30.79 2.13 -48.93
N THR A 345 30.40 1.65 -50.13
CA THR A 345 31.22 1.66 -51.35
C THR A 345 30.32 1.47 -52.59
N GLU A 346 30.61 2.26 -53.61
CA GLU A 346 29.91 2.51 -54.86
C GLU A 346 29.98 1.38 -55.91
N GLN A 347 29.06 1.45 -56.89
CA GLN A 347 29.25 1.30 -58.36
C GLN A 347 28.22 0.39 -59.05
N ALA A 348 27.56 0.98 -60.03
CA ALA A 348 26.70 0.32 -61.01
C ALA A 348 27.50 -0.01 -62.29
N ALA A 349 27.19 -1.13 -62.96
CA ALA A 349 27.10 -1.24 -64.43
C ALA A 349 26.66 -2.65 -64.91
N VAL A 350 25.58 -2.67 -65.70
CA VAL A 350 25.39 -3.35 -67.01
C VAL A 350 25.57 -4.88 -67.14
N GLY A 351 24.50 -5.55 -67.58
CA GLY A 351 24.58 -6.36 -68.82
C GLY A 351 24.25 -7.87 -68.78
N ALA A 352 23.08 -8.21 -69.33
CA ALA A 352 22.80 -9.34 -70.24
C ALA A 352 22.62 -10.80 -69.75
N LYS A 353 21.36 -11.24 -69.91
CA LYS A 353 20.83 -12.44 -70.62
C LYS A 353 21.16 -13.89 -70.19
N ASP A 354 20.04 -14.64 -70.15
CA ASP A 354 19.81 -16.05 -70.50
C ASP A 354 20.60 -17.15 -69.78
N ALA A 355 19.89 -17.93 -68.96
CA ALA A 355 19.50 -19.31 -69.30
C ALA A 355 19.02 -20.03 -68.03
N GLY A 356 17.84 -20.65 -68.11
CA GLY A 356 17.29 -21.44 -67.02
C GLY A 356 18.08 -22.73 -66.83
N ILE A 357 18.49 -22.98 -65.58
CA ILE A 357 18.68 -24.32 -65.02
C ILE A 357 18.24 -24.24 -63.56
N THR A 358 17.10 -24.84 -63.23
CA THR A 358 16.83 -25.23 -61.84
C THR A 358 17.88 -26.27 -61.44
N PRO A 359 18.42 -26.15 -60.22
CA PRO A 359 18.18 -27.27 -59.33
C PRO A 359 17.67 -26.80 -57.97
N SER A 360 16.75 -27.61 -57.47
CA SER A 360 16.33 -27.68 -56.07
C SER A 360 17.52 -27.52 -55.11
N ALA A 361 17.45 -26.50 -54.25
CA ALA A 361 18.19 -26.45 -53.01
C ALA A 361 17.26 -25.86 -51.96
N SER A 362 16.57 -26.75 -51.28
CA SER A 362 15.90 -26.53 -50.01
C SER A 362 16.88 -25.89 -49.01
N SER A 363 16.88 -24.56 -48.92
CA SER A 363 17.35 -23.88 -47.72
C SER A 363 16.18 -23.89 -46.74
N SER A 364 16.28 -24.76 -45.75
CA SER A 364 15.38 -24.81 -44.61
C SER A 364 15.29 -23.42 -43.98
N PRO A 365 14.12 -22.76 -43.96
CA PRO A 365 13.98 -21.54 -43.19
C PRO A 365 14.06 -21.96 -41.72
N VAL A 366 14.94 -21.32 -40.96
CA VAL A 366 14.84 -21.32 -39.50
C VAL A 366 13.48 -20.69 -39.19
N THR A 367 12.47 -21.52 -38.98
CA THR A 367 11.08 -21.06 -38.81
C THR A 367 10.95 -20.47 -37.41
N ASP A 368 11.21 -19.16 -37.27
CA ASP A 368 10.76 -18.43 -36.10
C ASP A 368 9.22 -18.58 -36.01
N PRO A 369 8.71 -19.24 -34.95
CA PRO A 369 7.30 -19.57 -34.83
C PRO A 369 6.42 -18.31 -34.69
N LEU A 370 7.01 -17.18 -34.29
CA LEU A 370 6.30 -15.91 -34.13
C LEU A 370 6.17 -15.13 -35.44
N ASN A 371 6.98 -15.42 -36.48
CA ASN A 371 6.96 -14.67 -37.74
C ASN A 371 5.61 -14.69 -38.45
N LYS A 372 4.88 -15.82 -38.37
CA LYS A 372 3.51 -15.91 -38.91
C LYS A 372 2.57 -14.90 -38.25
N HIS A 373 2.70 -14.70 -36.94
CA HIS A 373 1.90 -13.74 -36.19
C HIS A 373 2.35 -12.30 -36.49
N ARG A 374 3.66 -12.04 -36.61
CA ARG A 374 4.19 -10.72 -37.01
C ARG A 374 3.61 -10.28 -38.36
N GLN A 375 3.70 -11.14 -39.37
CA GLN A 375 3.17 -10.88 -40.71
C GLN A 375 1.65 -10.65 -40.70
N ARG A 376 0.89 -11.42 -39.92
CA ARG A 376 -0.57 -11.22 -39.82
C ARG A 376 -0.92 -9.88 -39.17
N ILE A 377 -0.19 -9.45 -38.14
CA ILE A 377 -0.40 -8.14 -37.50
C ILE A 377 -0.05 -7.00 -38.47
N GLU A 378 1.05 -7.11 -39.20
CA GLU A 378 1.45 -6.11 -40.21
C GLU A 378 0.41 -6.00 -41.32
N LYS A 379 -0.08 -7.12 -41.84
CA LYS A 379 -1.16 -7.17 -42.83
C LYS A 379 -2.42 -6.44 -42.34
N ILE A 380 -2.83 -6.68 -41.10
CA ILE A 380 -3.98 -6.02 -40.48
C ILE A 380 -3.78 -4.49 -40.39
N ARG A 381 -2.54 -4.05 -40.16
CA ARG A 381 -2.20 -2.63 -40.05
C ARG A 381 -2.05 -1.95 -41.41
N SER A 382 -1.47 -2.62 -42.41
CA SER A 382 -1.17 -2.06 -43.73
C SER A 382 -2.36 -2.13 -44.69
N GLU A 383 -3.15 -3.20 -44.66
CA GLU A 383 -4.21 -3.44 -45.64
C GLU A 383 -5.61 -3.01 -45.16
N GLY A 384 -5.74 -2.58 -43.90
CA GLY A 384 -7.02 -2.13 -43.35
C GLY A 384 -8.10 -3.22 -43.29
N GLU A 385 -7.71 -4.50 -43.27
CA GLU A 385 -8.61 -5.66 -43.21
C GLU A 385 -9.58 -5.52 -42.02
N GLN A 386 -10.88 -5.76 -42.23
CA GLN A 386 -11.88 -5.78 -41.17
C GLN A 386 -11.60 -7.01 -40.29
N VAL A 387 -11.10 -6.77 -39.08
CA VAL A 387 -10.75 -7.82 -38.12
C VAL A 387 -11.78 -7.78 -37.01
N LYS A 388 -12.31 -8.94 -36.62
CA LYS A 388 -13.26 -9.03 -35.51
C LYS A 388 -12.52 -9.25 -34.18
N VAL A 389 -13.24 -9.14 -33.07
CA VAL A 389 -12.66 -9.34 -31.74
C VAL A 389 -12.12 -10.77 -31.60
N GLU A 390 -12.83 -11.76 -32.15
CA GLU A 390 -12.46 -13.18 -32.07
C GLU A 390 -11.13 -13.46 -32.78
N ASP A 391 -10.86 -12.79 -33.90
CA ASP A 391 -9.61 -12.90 -34.64
C ASP A 391 -8.43 -12.36 -33.83
N CYS A 392 -8.63 -11.24 -33.11
CA CYS A 392 -7.62 -10.65 -32.24
C CYS A 392 -7.32 -11.55 -31.04
N LEU A 393 -8.36 -12.14 -30.43
CA LEU A 393 -8.21 -13.12 -29.35
C LEU A 393 -7.49 -14.39 -29.83
N GLY A 394 -7.79 -14.85 -31.05
CA GLY A 394 -7.10 -15.96 -31.70
C GLY A 394 -5.61 -15.67 -31.92
N LEU A 395 -5.27 -14.43 -32.32
CA LEU A 395 -3.88 -13.99 -32.44
C LEU A 395 -3.17 -13.95 -31.10
N LEU A 396 -3.77 -13.37 -30.06
CA LEU A 396 -3.20 -13.33 -28.71
C LEU A 396 -2.95 -14.74 -28.17
N ARG A 397 -3.91 -15.64 -28.33
CA ARG A 397 -3.76 -17.05 -27.96
C ARG A 397 -2.60 -17.71 -28.71
N GLY A 398 -2.51 -17.50 -30.02
CA GLY A 398 -1.44 -18.04 -30.86
C GLY A 398 -0.05 -17.55 -30.46
N ILE A 399 0.08 -16.25 -30.13
CA ILE A 399 1.34 -15.64 -29.70
C ILE A 399 1.87 -16.29 -28.42
N PHE A 400 1.02 -16.46 -27.40
CA PHE A 400 1.44 -17.03 -26.11
C PHE A 400 1.55 -18.58 -26.12
N GLN A 401 0.93 -19.25 -27.09
CA GLN A 401 1.04 -20.71 -27.30
C GLN A 401 2.14 -21.11 -28.28
N ALA A 402 2.80 -20.16 -28.93
CA ALA A 402 3.90 -20.45 -29.86
C ALA A 402 5.06 -21.18 -29.15
N PRO A 403 5.61 -22.25 -29.76
CA PRO A 403 6.72 -23.00 -29.16
C PRO A 403 7.97 -22.11 -29.08
N THR A 404 8.74 -22.24 -28.00
CA THR A 404 9.94 -21.42 -27.79
C THR A 404 11.12 -21.96 -28.60
N ALA A 405 11.67 -21.17 -29.52
CA ALA A 405 12.96 -21.44 -30.18
C ALA A 405 14.03 -20.54 -29.56
N GLU A 406 14.77 -21.08 -28.58
CA GLU A 406 15.97 -20.52 -27.91
C GLU A 406 16.17 -18.98 -27.93
N GLY A 407 15.93 -18.32 -26.78
CA GLY A 407 16.41 -16.97 -26.46
C GLY A 407 15.34 -15.87 -26.54
N ASP A 408 15.27 -15.05 -25.48
CA ASP A 408 14.43 -13.86 -25.20
C ASP A 408 12.99 -13.79 -25.78
N GLN A 409 12.39 -14.92 -26.16
CA GLN A 409 11.10 -14.94 -26.87
C GLN A 409 9.94 -14.41 -26.02
N GLY A 410 10.05 -14.45 -24.70
CA GLY A 410 9.06 -13.87 -23.80
C GLY A 410 8.89 -12.35 -23.98
N HIS A 411 9.97 -11.62 -24.34
CA HIS A 411 9.89 -10.19 -24.64
C HIS A 411 9.18 -9.96 -25.98
N ASP A 412 9.55 -10.74 -27.00
CA ASP A 412 8.94 -10.67 -28.32
C ASP A 412 7.45 -11.02 -28.29
N GLN A 413 7.04 -12.01 -27.51
CA GLN A 413 5.64 -12.37 -27.30
C GLN A 413 4.86 -11.23 -26.63
N ALA A 414 5.46 -10.61 -25.60
CA ALA A 414 4.88 -9.46 -24.91
C ALA A 414 4.74 -8.23 -25.81
N ASP A 415 5.74 -7.95 -26.65
CA ASP A 415 5.74 -6.85 -27.61
C ASP A 415 4.70 -7.06 -28.71
N LEU A 416 4.60 -8.28 -29.23
CA LEU A 416 3.58 -8.63 -30.22
C LEU A 416 2.17 -8.57 -29.64
N ALA A 417 1.96 -9.06 -28.41
CA ALA A 417 0.69 -8.92 -27.72
C ALA A 417 0.33 -7.44 -27.50
N THR A 418 1.30 -6.60 -27.14
CA THR A 418 1.11 -5.15 -27.01
C THR A 418 0.68 -4.52 -28.33
N LYS A 419 1.30 -4.91 -29.46
CA LYS A 419 0.89 -4.44 -30.79
C LYS A 419 -0.54 -4.87 -31.15
N VAL A 420 -0.99 -6.07 -30.78
CA VAL A 420 -2.38 -6.51 -30.98
C VAL A 420 -3.35 -5.70 -30.09
N ILE A 421 -2.99 -5.46 -28.84
CA ILE A 421 -3.78 -4.64 -27.91
C ILE A 421 -3.91 -3.20 -28.44
N GLU A 422 -2.85 -2.65 -29.04
CA GLU A 422 -2.87 -1.35 -29.71
C GLU A 422 -3.80 -1.31 -30.92
N THR A 423 -3.78 -2.34 -31.77
CA THR A 423 -4.68 -2.39 -32.93
C THR A 423 -6.14 -2.54 -32.50
N MET A 424 -6.42 -3.33 -31.46
CA MET A 424 -7.75 -3.41 -30.84
C MET A 424 -8.21 -2.05 -30.33
N HIS A 425 -7.34 -1.33 -29.61
CA HIS A 425 -7.67 0.00 -29.10
C HIS A 425 -7.91 1.05 -30.18
N GLN A 426 -7.05 1.09 -31.21
CA GLN A 426 -7.19 2.01 -32.35
C GLN A 426 -8.51 1.81 -33.09
N ARG A 427 -9.03 0.58 -33.10
CA ARG A 427 -10.31 0.20 -33.70
C ARG A 427 -11.49 0.26 -32.74
N GLN A 428 -11.30 0.85 -31.54
CA GLN A 428 -12.32 0.99 -30.50
C GLN A 428 -12.94 -0.35 -30.03
N MET A 429 -12.19 -1.45 -30.15
CA MET A 429 -12.59 -2.74 -29.60
C MET A 429 -12.40 -2.75 -28.08
N PRO A 430 -13.17 -3.58 -27.34
CA PRO A 430 -13.07 -3.61 -25.91
C PRO A 430 -11.79 -4.32 -25.46
N VAL A 431 -10.91 -3.57 -24.81
CA VAL A 431 -9.56 -4.03 -24.43
C VAL A 431 -9.51 -4.53 -22.97
N MET A 432 -10.45 -4.14 -22.11
CA MET A 432 -10.49 -4.51 -20.69
C MET A 432 -11.65 -5.47 -20.39
N ASP A 433 -11.87 -6.43 -21.28
CA ASP A 433 -12.93 -7.41 -21.12
C ASP A 433 -12.38 -8.69 -20.48
N HIS A 434 -13.23 -9.36 -19.68
CA HIS A 434 -12.86 -10.63 -19.07
C HIS A 434 -12.50 -11.69 -20.10
N GLU A 435 -13.10 -11.65 -21.30
CA GLU A 435 -12.77 -12.59 -22.37
C GLU A 435 -11.33 -12.43 -22.85
N MET A 436 -10.85 -11.19 -22.97
CA MET A 436 -9.47 -10.91 -23.35
C MET A 436 -8.49 -11.36 -22.25
N LEU A 437 -8.76 -10.99 -20.99
CA LEU A 437 -7.88 -11.37 -19.87
C LEU A 437 -7.85 -12.88 -19.67
N THR A 438 -9.00 -13.55 -19.72
CA THR A 438 -9.08 -15.00 -19.58
C THR A 438 -8.36 -15.73 -20.70
N THR A 439 -8.48 -15.29 -21.95
CA THR A 439 -7.78 -15.92 -23.08
C THR A 439 -6.27 -15.76 -22.99
N ILE A 440 -5.74 -14.60 -22.57
CA ILE A 440 -4.29 -14.43 -22.36
C ILE A 440 -3.80 -15.30 -21.18
N ILE A 441 -4.48 -15.25 -20.03
CA ILE A 441 -4.10 -16.03 -18.85
C ILE A 441 -4.15 -17.54 -19.17
N GLU A 442 -5.21 -17.99 -19.84
CA GLU A 442 -5.37 -19.38 -20.30
C GLU A 442 -4.24 -19.78 -21.26
N ALA A 443 -3.92 -18.94 -22.25
CA ALA A 443 -2.85 -19.21 -23.22
C ALA A 443 -1.48 -19.33 -22.54
N ILE A 444 -1.16 -18.46 -21.58
CA ILE A 444 0.10 -18.52 -20.82
C ILE A 444 0.13 -19.78 -19.94
N ALA A 445 -0.95 -20.10 -19.22
CA ALA A 445 -1.01 -21.24 -18.31
C ALA A 445 -0.98 -22.61 -19.04
N THR A 446 -1.51 -22.65 -20.27
CA THR A 446 -1.50 -23.84 -21.14
C THR A 446 -0.26 -23.93 -22.03
N SER A 447 0.62 -22.94 -22.01
CA SER A 447 1.80 -22.88 -22.88
C SER A 447 2.74 -24.08 -22.65
N PRO A 448 3.29 -24.68 -23.72
CA PRO A 448 4.12 -25.88 -23.64
C PRO A 448 5.53 -25.63 -23.06
N ALA A 449 5.98 -24.37 -22.97
CA ALA A 449 7.30 -23.98 -22.46
C ALA A 449 7.41 -24.03 -20.92
N ARG A 450 7.15 -25.22 -20.36
CA ARG A 450 7.04 -25.45 -18.92
C ARG A 450 8.42 -25.81 -18.33
N GLY A 451 9.11 -24.81 -17.79
CA GLY A 451 10.32 -25.00 -16.98
C GLY A 451 11.54 -24.15 -17.37
N GLY A 452 11.46 -23.32 -18.41
CA GLY A 452 12.57 -22.46 -18.85
C GLY A 452 12.66 -21.09 -18.15
N PRO A 453 13.80 -20.38 -18.22
CA PRO A 453 13.98 -19.04 -17.64
C PRO A 453 12.98 -18.01 -18.19
N GLU A 454 12.53 -18.18 -19.44
CA GLU A 454 11.50 -17.35 -20.09
C GLU A 454 10.12 -17.49 -19.42
N GLN A 455 9.85 -18.62 -18.77
CA GLN A 455 8.61 -18.84 -18.01
C GLN A 455 8.51 -17.88 -16.82
N GLY A 456 9.63 -17.48 -16.23
CA GLY A 456 9.64 -16.49 -15.15
C GLY A 456 9.05 -15.14 -15.60
N LYS A 457 9.35 -14.72 -16.83
CA LYS A 457 8.84 -13.47 -17.42
C LYS A 457 7.34 -13.57 -17.75
N LEU A 458 6.94 -14.63 -18.44
CA LEU A 458 5.52 -14.87 -18.76
C LEU A 458 4.66 -15.04 -17.50
N ARG A 459 5.20 -15.64 -16.44
CA ARG A 459 4.54 -15.75 -15.14
C ARG A 459 4.39 -14.40 -14.44
N GLY A 460 5.32 -13.47 -14.65
CA GLY A 460 5.20 -12.08 -14.23
C GLY A 460 4.01 -11.39 -14.90
N ILE A 461 3.92 -11.51 -16.23
CA ILE A 461 2.78 -10.97 -17.02
C ILE A 461 1.47 -11.61 -16.55
N GLN A 462 1.43 -12.93 -16.38
CA GLN A 462 0.27 -13.66 -15.87
C GLN A 462 -0.19 -13.11 -14.51
N SER A 463 0.74 -12.95 -13.56
CA SER A 463 0.43 -12.46 -12.20
C SER A 463 -0.12 -11.02 -12.21
N ASN A 464 0.41 -10.19 -13.10
CA ASN A 464 -0.08 -8.82 -13.28
C ASN A 464 -1.50 -8.80 -13.87
N LEU A 465 -1.78 -9.64 -14.87
CA LEU A 465 -3.12 -9.77 -15.46
C LEU A 465 -4.12 -10.36 -14.46
N GLU A 466 -3.71 -11.35 -13.66
CA GLU A 466 -4.49 -11.89 -12.55
C GLU A 466 -4.85 -10.78 -11.55
N PHE A 467 -3.89 -9.93 -11.18
CA PHE A 467 -4.15 -8.80 -10.30
C PHE A 467 -5.16 -7.81 -10.90
N VAL A 468 -5.01 -7.48 -12.18
CA VAL A 468 -5.96 -6.60 -12.89
C VAL A 468 -7.36 -7.20 -12.91
N MET A 469 -7.49 -8.49 -13.22
CA MET A 469 -8.77 -9.19 -13.26
C MET A 469 -9.42 -9.30 -11.87
N LEU A 470 -8.66 -9.69 -10.85
CA LEU A 470 -9.19 -9.97 -9.50
C LEU A 470 -9.39 -8.72 -8.63
N LYS A 471 -8.65 -7.63 -8.90
CA LYS A 471 -8.67 -6.42 -8.06
C LYS A 471 -9.06 -5.15 -8.82
N GLY A 472 -8.94 -5.14 -10.14
CA GLY A 472 -9.19 -3.94 -10.96
C GLY A 472 -10.52 -3.91 -11.67
N MET A 473 -11.14 -5.06 -11.93
CA MET A 473 -12.43 -5.11 -12.60
C MET A 473 -13.60 -5.03 -11.60
N GLN A 474 -14.62 -4.26 -11.98
CA GLN A 474 -15.82 -4.03 -11.16
C GLN A 474 -16.88 -5.12 -11.33
N SER A 475 -16.74 -5.98 -12.35
CA SER A 475 -17.67 -7.07 -12.66
C SER A 475 -17.02 -8.44 -12.51
N CYS A 476 -17.84 -9.45 -12.24
CA CYS A 476 -17.43 -10.86 -12.18
C CYS A 476 -17.24 -11.43 -13.60
N PRO A 477 -16.23 -12.30 -13.85
CA PRO A 477 -16.14 -13.06 -15.09
C PRO A 477 -17.32 -14.04 -15.24
N SER A 478 -17.68 -14.36 -16.48
CA SER A 478 -18.76 -15.33 -16.74
C SER A 478 -18.41 -16.74 -16.26
N GLU A 479 -19.43 -17.56 -15.97
CA GLU A 479 -19.20 -18.94 -15.51
C GLU A 479 -18.34 -19.76 -16.50
N ALA A 480 -18.55 -19.59 -17.81
CA ALA A 480 -17.74 -20.25 -18.84
C ALA A 480 -16.27 -19.80 -18.81
N GLN A 481 -16.00 -18.52 -18.54
CA GLN A 481 -14.65 -17.98 -18.38
C GLN A 481 -13.97 -18.54 -17.13
N LEU A 482 -14.69 -18.62 -16.01
CA LEU A 482 -14.19 -19.20 -14.77
C LEU A 482 -13.83 -20.68 -14.95
N VAL A 483 -14.67 -21.45 -15.63
CA VAL A 483 -14.37 -22.86 -15.97
C VAL A 483 -13.07 -22.98 -16.78
N ARG A 484 -12.87 -22.14 -17.80
CA ARG A 484 -11.63 -22.13 -18.59
C ARG A 484 -10.41 -21.84 -17.72
N LEU A 485 -10.51 -20.85 -16.84
CA LEU A 485 -9.44 -20.52 -15.89
C LEU A 485 -9.13 -21.66 -14.92
N LEU A 486 -10.14 -22.30 -14.32
CA LEU A 486 -9.94 -23.43 -13.41
C LEU A 486 -9.20 -24.58 -14.10
N ARG A 487 -9.57 -24.91 -15.34
CA ARG A 487 -8.85 -25.91 -16.15
C ARG A 487 -7.41 -25.50 -16.41
N ALA A 488 -7.17 -24.24 -16.76
CA ALA A 488 -5.84 -23.71 -17.03
C ALA A 488 -4.92 -23.78 -15.78
N TYR A 489 -5.41 -23.38 -14.61
CA TYR A 489 -4.65 -23.46 -13.35
C TYR A 489 -4.41 -24.89 -12.88
N ALA A 490 -5.39 -25.78 -13.09
CA ALA A 490 -5.23 -27.21 -12.81
C ALA A 490 -4.12 -27.81 -13.68
N ILE A 491 -4.09 -27.47 -14.97
CA ILE A 491 -3.00 -27.84 -15.89
C ILE A 491 -1.67 -27.26 -15.41
N GLN A 492 -1.62 -26.01 -14.95
CA GLN A 492 -0.42 -25.36 -14.41
C GLN A 492 0.01 -25.92 -13.04
N ARG A 493 -0.83 -26.71 -12.36
CA ARG A 493 -0.67 -27.20 -10.97
C ARG A 493 -0.61 -26.08 -9.93
N ASN A 494 -1.17 -24.90 -10.24
CA ASN A 494 -1.24 -23.77 -9.32
C ASN A 494 -2.58 -23.81 -8.56
N MET A 495 -2.60 -24.51 -7.42
CA MET A 495 -3.82 -24.70 -6.63
C MET A 495 -4.25 -23.46 -5.84
N ASP A 496 -3.31 -22.56 -5.53
CA ASP A 496 -3.62 -21.34 -4.78
C ASP A 496 -4.49 -20.40 -5.62
N GLN A 497 -4.09 -20.15 -6.87
CA GLN A 497 -4.88 -19.33 -7.80
C GLN A 497 -6.18 -20.04 -8.23
N PHE A 498 -6.18 -21.36 -8.32
CA PHE A 498 -7.40 -22.13 -8.55
C PHE A 498 -8.48 -21.82 -7.51
N TRP A 499 -8.11 -21.82 -6.22
CA TRP A 499 -9.05 -21.50 -5.14
C TRP A 499 -9.42 -20.02 -5.06
N GLU A 500 -8.52 -19.10 -5.43
CA GLU A 500 -8.87 -17.68 -5.55
C GLU A 500 -9.96 -17.46 -6.62
N VAL A 501 -9.83 -18.09 -7.79
CA VAL A 501 -10.85 -18.05 -8.85
C VAL A 501 -12.15 -18.72 -8.41
N TRP A 502 -12.09 -19.86 -7.73
CA TRP A 502 -13.27 -20.50 -7.14
C TRP A 502 -14.02 -19.58 -6.16
N SER A 503 -13.28 -18.80 -5.37
CA SER A 503 -13.84 -17.87 -4.39
C SER A 503 -14.37 -16.56 -5.00
N LEU A 504 -14.25 -16.37 -6.32
CA LEU A 504 -14.54 -15.11 -6.99
C LEU A 504 -16.04 -14.78 -7.06
N PRO A 505 -16.95 -15.68 -7.49
CA PRO A 505 -18.38 -15.34 -7.62
C PRO A 505 -19.03 -14.84 -6.32
N PRO A 506 -18.81 -15.49 -5.15
CA PRO A 506 -19.37 -15.01 -3.89
C PRO A 506 -18.91 -13.58 -3.50
N ARG A 507 -17.73 -13.14 -3.95
CA ARG A 507 -17.23 -11.77 -3.68
C ARG A 507 -18.01 -10.70 -4.43
N TYR A 508 -18.61 -11.05 -5.56
CA TYR A 508 -19.47 -10.17 -6.35
C TYR A 508 -20.97 -10.42 -6.09
N SER A 509 -21.29 -11.21 -5.05
CA SER A 509 -22.65 -11.64 -4.75
C SER A 509 -23.32 -12.41 -5.89
N GLU A 510 -22.51 -13.08 -6.71
CA GLU A 510 -22.99 -14.01 -7.74
C GLU A 510 -22.94 -15.45 -7.23
N ARG A 511 -23.94 -16.24 -7.67
CA ARG A 511 -24.01 -17.66 -7.35
C ARG A 511 -22.98 -18.47 -8.13
N ARG A 512 -22.59 -19.63 -7.60
CA ARG A 512 -21.82 -20.62 -8.36
C ARG A 512 -22.79 -21.58 -9.07
N GLY A 513 -22.67 -21.65 -10.39
CA GLY A 513 -23.51 -22.54 -11.20
C GLY A 513 -23.05 -23.99 -11.19
N SER A 514 -23.90 -24.87 -11.75
CA SER A 514 -23.67 -26.32 -11.80
C SER A 514 -22.45 -26.69 -12.64
N ALA A 515 -22.15 -25.93 -13.71
CA ALA A 515 -21.01 -26.21 -14.57
C ALA A 515 -19.69 -26.00 -13.82
N LEU A 516 -19.63 -24.98 -12.94
CA LEU A 516 -18.43 -24.74 -12.12
C LEU A 516 -18.17 -25.88 -11.12
N TYR A 517 -19.20 -26.34 -10.40
CA TYR A 517 -19.08 -27.47 -9.46
C TYR A 517 -18.64 -28.76 -10.18
N ARG A 518 -19.26 -29.05 -11.33
CA ARG A 518 -18.90 -30.20 -12.17
C ARG A 518 -17.41 -30.21 -12.51
N GLU A 519 -16.89 -29.08 -12.97
CA GLU A 519 -15.50 -28.96 -13.41
C GLU A 519 -14.51 -29.12 -12.26
N VAL A 520 -14.83 -28.58 -11.08
CA VAL A 520 -14.00 -28.77 -9.88
C VAL A 520 -13.88 -30.25 -9.53
N PHE A 521 -15.00 -30.96 -9.41
CA PHE A 521 -14.98 -32.39 -9.09
C PHE A 521 -14.32 -33.22 -10.19
N HIS A 522 -14.59 -32.91 -11.46
CA HIS A 522 -13.95 -33.58 -12.59
C HIS A 522 -12.41 -33.42 -12.57
N ILE A 523 -11.91 -32.22 -12.28
CA ILE A 523 -10.47 -31.93 -12.18
C ILE A 523 -9.84 -32.72 -11.01
N PHE A 524 -10.43 -32.69 -9.82
CA PHE A 524 -9.87 -33.37 -8.66
C PHE A 524 -9.96 -34.90 -8.77
N ALA A 525 -10.99 -35.43 -9.42
CA ALA A 525 -11.09 -36.84 -9.75
C ALA A 525 -9.96 -37.26 -10.72
N ARG A 526 -9.67 -36.45 -11.74
CA ARG A 526 -8.59 -36.72 -12.72
C ARG A 526 -7.18 -36.60 -12.14
N ILE A 527 -6.95 -35.67 -11.22
CA ILE A 527 -5.64 -35.52 -10.54
C ILE A 527 -5.33 -36.76 -9.70
N ASN A 528 -6.36 -37.50 -9.25
CA ASN A 528 -6.28 -38.76 -8.51
C ASN A 528 -5.38 -38.68 -7.26
N ARG A 529 -5.49 -37.58 -6.51
CA ARG A 529 -4.76 -37.37 -5.25
C ARG A 529 -5.72 -37.30 -4.08
N ARG A 530 -5.64 -38.29 -3.20
CA ARG A 530 -6.54 -38.47 -2.04
C ARG A 530 -6.74 -37.19 -1.22
N SER A 531 -5.67 -36.50 -0.84
CA SER A 531 -5.77 -35.30 0.02
C SER A 531 -6.53 -34.15 -0.67
N LEU A 532 -6.27 -33.92 -1.95
CA LEU A 532 -6.92 -32.84 -2.71
C LEU A 532 -8.40 -33.15 -2.97
N SER A 533 -8.74 -34.40 -3.24
CA SER A 533 -10.14 -34.83 -3.39
C SER A 533 -10.92 -34.71 -2.09
N ILE A 534 -10.31 -35.04 -0.95
CA ILE A 534 -10.90 -34.82 0.39
C ILE A 534 -11.16 -33.33 0.64
N ASP A 535 -10.17 -32.48 0.39
CA ASP A 535 -10.29 -31.04 0.61
C ASP A 535 -11.34 -30.40 -0.32
N ALA A 536 -11.41 -30.85 -1.58
CA ALA A 536 -12.41 -30.40 -2.52
C ALA A 536 -13.83 -30.80 -2.10
N LEU A 537 -14.04 -32.04 -1.67
CA LEU A 537 -15.34 -32.50 -1.17
C LEU A 537 -15.78 -31.71 0.07
N ARG A 538 -14.88 -31.51 1.04
CA ARG A 538 -15.18 -30.77 2.27
C ARG A 538 -15.51 -29.29 2.04
N ARG A 539 -14.89 -28.65 1.05
CA ARG A 539 -15.16 -27.25 0.72
C ARG A 539 -16.40 -27.09 -0.14
N CYS A 540 -16.50 -27.87 -1.22
CA CYS A 540 -17.50 -27.64 -2.25
C CYS A 540 -18.87 -28.26 -1.91
N VAL A 541 -18.95 -29.44 -1.27
CA VAL A 541 -20.24 -30.12 -1.02
C VAL A 541 -21.15 -29.32 -0.08
N PRO A 542 -20.69 -28.80 1.07
CA PRO A 542 -21.55 -27.98 1.94
C PRO A 542 -21.98 -26.67 1.25
N GLU A 543 -21.06 -26.06 0.51
CA GLU A 543 -21.33 -24.83 -0.24
C GLU A 543 -22.40 -25.04 -1.32
N MET A 544 -22.35 -26.17 -2.03
CA MET A 544 -23.31 -26.56 -3.08
C MET A 544 -24.75 -26.61 -2.58
N ILE A 545 -24.97 -27.10 -1.35
CA ILE A 545 -26.29 -27.20 -0.70
C ILE A 545 -26.77 -25.82 -0.20
N LEU A 546 -25.84 -24.94 0.18
CA LEU A 546 -26.13 -23.60 0.70
C LEU A 546 -26.34 -22.54 -0.39
N GLU A 547 -26.00 -22.82 -1.65
CA GLU A 547 -26.25 -21.91 -2.77
C GLU A 547 -27.75 -21.59 -2.91
N GLN A 548 -28.07 -20.42 -3.46
CA GLN A 548 -29.44 -20.01 -3.74
C GLN A 548 -29.60 -19.74 -5.26
N PRO A 549 -30.39 -20.54 -5.99
CA PRO A 549 -30.98 -21.83 -5.59
C PRO A 549 -29.92 -22.92 -5.36
N PRO A 550 -30.22 -23.96 -4.55
CA PRO A 550 -29.27 -25.02 -4.25
C PRO A 550 -28.89 -25.77 -5.52
N VAL A 551 -27.61 -26.09 -5.66
CA VAL A 551 -27.12 -26.87 -6.80
C VAL A 551 -27.32 -28.35 -6.46
N LEU A 552 -28.31 -28.97 -7.11
CA LEU A 552 -28.62 -30.37 -6.86
C LEU A 552 -27.61 -31.28 -7.60
N PRO A 553 -27.32 -32.48 -7.08
CA PRO A 553 -26.49 -33.47 -7.75
C PRO A 553 -27.23 -34.07 -8.96
N ASP A 554 -27.35 -33.28 -10.02
CA ASP A 554 -27.93 -33.67 -11.30
C ASP A 554 -27.11 -34.78 -11.96
N GLU A 555 -27.67 -35.43 -12.99
CA GLU A 555 -27.00 -36.50 -13.75
C GLU A 555 -25.64 -36.08 -14.34
N THR A 556 -25.41 -34.78 -14.49
CA THR A 556 -24.15 -34.23 -15.03
C THR A 556 -23.05 -34.08 -13.99
N ILE A 557 -23.37 -33.78 -12.72
CA ILE A 557 -22.40 -33.51 -11.64
C ILE A 557 -22.16 -34.76 -10.79
N TRP A 558 -23.21 -35.57 -10.60
CA TRP A 558 -23.17 -36.80 -9.81
C TRP A 558 -22.01 -37.75 -10.17
N PRO A 559 -21.73 -38.09 -11.45
CA PRO A 559 -20.64 -38.99 -11.78
C PRO A 559 -19.28 -38.44 -11.35
N ASP A 560 -19.06 -37.13 -11.45
CA ASP A 560 -17.82 -36.47 -11.08
C ASP A 560 -17.64 -36.40 -9.55
N ILE A 561 -18.73 -36.14 -8.80
CA ILE A 561 -18.73 -36.21 -7.33
C ILE A 561 -18.44 -37.64 -6.87
N LYS A 562 -19.12 -38.63 -7.47
CA LYS A 562 -18.92 -40.05 -7.16
C LYS A 562 -17.48 -40.47 -7.45
N ALA A 563 -16.89 -40.04 -8.56
CA ALA A 563 -15.49 -40.27 -8.87
C ALA A 563 -14.55 -39.63 -7.83
N CYS A 564 -14.81 -38.40 -7.37
CA CYS A 564 -14.06 -37.78 -6.28
C CYS A 564 -14.17 -38.55 -4.96
N ILE A 565 -15.37 -39.04 -4.60
CA ILE A 565 -15.58 -39.82 -3.39
C ILE A 565 -14.81 -41.15 -3.47
N ARG A 566 -14.81 -41.83 -4.62
CA ARG A 566 -14.00 -43.04 -4.83
C ARG A 566 -12.51 -42.82 -4.62
N VAL A 567 -11.99 -41.66 -5.03
CA VAL A 567 -10.57 -41.30 -4.83
C VAL A 567 -10.27 -40.97 -3.36
N ALA A 568 -11.23 -40.34 -2.66
CA ALA A 568 -11.10 -40.01 -1.24
C ALA A 568 -11.19 -41.25 -0.33
N ASP A 569 -12.16 -42.13 -0.61
CA ASP A 569 -12.40 -43.40 0.05
C ASP A 569 -12.91 -44.46 -0.95
N PRO A 570 -12.04 -45.40 -1.37
CA PRO A 570 -12.40 -46.48 -2.29
C PRO A 570 -13.48 -47.43 -1.76
N ASN A 571 -13.65 -47.53 -0.43
CA ASN A 571 -14.59 -48.44 0.20
C ASN A 571 -15.94 -47.80 0.51
N ALA A 572 -16.10 -46.49 0.28
CA ALA A 572 -17.30 -45.75 0.67
C ALA A 572 -18.59 -46.33 0.05
N GLU A 573 -18.55 -46.80 -1.20
CA GLU A 573 -19.72 -47.37 -1.89
C GLU A 573 -20.14 -48.70 -1.26
N HIS A 574 -19.18 -49.60 -1.03
CA HIS A 574 -19.44 -50.90 -0.41
C HIS A 574 -19.97 -50.74 1.02
N ILE A 575 -19.38 -49.81 1.79
CA ILE A 575 -19.81 -49.54 3.17
C ILE A 575 -21.20 -48.88 3.18
N SER A 576 -21.50 -47.96 2.26
CA SER A 576 -22.83 -47.33 2.18
C SER A 576 -23.96 -48.32 1.90
N ALA A 577 -23.70 -49.33 1.06
CA ALA A 577 -24.66 -50.36 0.69
C ALA A 577 -24.96 -51.34 1.85
N HIS A 578 -23.98 -51.60 2.70
CA HIS A 578 -24.09 -52.53 3.83
C HIS A 578 -24.38 -51.86 5.19
N MET A 579 -24.27 -50.53 5.31
CA MET A 579 -24.60 -49.82 6.54
C MET A 579 -26.11 -49.65 6.72
N VAL A 580 -26.71 -50.50 7.56
CA VAL A 580 -28.03 -50.29 8.16
C VAL A 580 -27.93 -49.17 9.20
N SER A 581 -28.91 -48.26 9.19
CA SER A 581 -28.95 -46.93 9.82
C SER A 581 -28.94 -46.87 11.36
N GLY A 582 -28.27 -47.78 12.06
CA GLY A 582 -28.43 -47.93 13.52
C GLY A 582 -27.20 -48.19 14.39
N SER A 583 -25.98 -48.35 13.88
CA SER A 583 -24.86 -48.74 14.74
C SER A 583 -23.98 -47.56 15.16
N LYS A 584 -24.10 -47.13 16.44
CA LYS A 584 -23.15 -46.24 17.12
C LYS A 584 -21.85 -47.02 17.34
N VAL A 585 -20.84 -46.81 16.49
CA VAL A 585 -19.51 -47.40 16.66
C VAL A 585 -18.51 -46.36 17.17
N ALA A 586 -17.69 -46.81 18.13
CA ALA A 586 -16.74 -46.03 18.91
C ALA A 586 -15.72 -45.22 18.09
N ASN A 587 -15.38 -44.08 18.66
CA ASN A 587 -14.67 -42.95 18.06
C ASN A 587 -13.17 -43.24 17.92
N ASP A 588 -12.76 -43.70 16.73
CA ASP A 588 -11.35 -43.76 16.33
C ASP A 588 -11.19 -42.83 15.12
N GLY A 589 -10.33 -41.81 15.22
CA GLY A 589 -10.31 -40.64 14.33
C GLY A 589 -10.03 -40.95 12.84
N LYS A 590 -9.54 -42.15 12.52
CA LYS A 590 -9.42 -42.64 11.13
C LYS A 590 -10.73 -43.21 10.61
N LYS A 591 -11.47 -43.94 11.44
CA LYS A 591 -12.79 -44.50 11.09
C LYS A 591 -13.82 -43.39 10.92
N THR A 592 -13.73 -42.30 11.68
CA THR A 592 -14.65 -41.15 11.53
C THR A 592 -14.53 -40.46 10.17
N VAL A 593 -13.31 -40.38 9.61
CA VAL A 593 -13.08 -39.77 8.30
C VAL A 593 -13.61 -40.67 7.17
N GLU A 594 -13.43 -41.98 7.27
CA GLU A 594 -14.02 -42.96 6.32
C GLU A 594 -15.56 -42.94 6.39
N LEU A 595 -16.13 -42.78 7.59
CA LEU A 595 -17.58 -42.67 7.78
C LEU A 595 -18.16 -41.33 7.31
N GLU A 596 -17.37 -40.24 7.32
CA GLU A 596 -17.77 -38.91 6.85
C GLU A 596 -18.18 -38.95 5.37
N PHE A 597 -17.37 -39.58 4.52
CA PHE A 597 -17.64 -39.70 3.08
C PHE A 597 -18.79 -40.66 2.78
N VAL A 598 -18.94 -41.72 3.56
CA VAL A 598 -20.11 -42.63 3.49
C VAL A 598 -21.40 -41.88 3.83
N LYS A 599 -21.37 -41.01 4.84
CA LYS A 599 -22.53 -40.18 5.23
C LYS A 599 -22.86 -39.15 4.16
N MET A 600 -21.85 -38.42 3.65
CA MET A 600 -22.02 -37.46 2.56
C MET A 600 -22.56 -38.13 1.29
N PHE A 601 -22.10 -39.34 0.96
CA PHE A 601 -22.60 -40.11 -0.17
C PHE A 601 -24.10 -40.42 -0.02
N LYS A 602 -24.55 -40.87 1.16
CA LYS A 602 -25.97 -41.12 1.43
C LYS A 602 -26.82 -39.85 1.41
N GLU A 603 -26.32 -38.74 1.97
CA GLU A 603 -27.00 -37.44 1.97
C GLU A 603 -27.19 -36.92 0.53
N LEU A 604 -26.17 -37.03 -0.32
CA LEU A 604 -26.26 -36.63 -1.72
C LEU A 604 -27.14 -37.55 -2.57
N GLU A 605 -27.12 -38.87 -2.32
CA GLU A 605 -28.06 -39.80 -2.96
C GLU A 605 -29.51 -39.50 -2.58
N ALA A 606 -29.77 -39.15 -1.32
CA ALA A 606 -31.11 -38.77 -0.87
C ALA A 606 -31.56 -37.46 -1.53
N LEU A 607 -30.67 -36.46 -1.62
CA LEU A 607 -30.94 -35.21 -2.34
C LEU A 607 -31.23 -35.45 -3.82
N ARG A 608 -30.52 -36.36 -4.47
CA ARG A 608 -30.78 -36.74 -5.87
C ARG A 608 -32.14 -37.41 -6.08
N ARG A 609 -32.60 -38.23 -5.13
CA ARG A 609 -33.90 -38.92 -5.23
C ARG A 609 -35.09 -37.98 -4.98
N ASN A 610 -34.85 -36.87 -4.28
CA ASN A 610 -35.85 -35.87 -3.92
C ASN A 610 -35.87 -34.66 -4.87
N ALA A 611 -34.83 -34.52 -5.70
CA ALA A 611 -34.72 -33.58 -6.82
C ALA A 611 -35.50 -34.12 -8.03
#